data_AF-A0AAV8DJK8-F1
#
_entry.id   AF-A0AAV8DJK8-F1
#
_cell.length_a   1.000
_cell.length_b   1.000
_cell.length_c   1.000
_cell.angle_alpha   90.00
_cell.angle_beta   90.00
_cell.angle_gamma   90.00
#
_symmetry.space_group_name_H-M   'P 1'
#
loop_
_entity.id
_entity.type
_entity.pdbx_description
1 polymer ?
#
loop_
_entity_poly.entity_id
_entity_poly.type
_entity_poly.pdbx_seq_one_letter_code
_entity_poly.pdbx_strand_id
1 'polypeptide(L)'
;MSSRKRKRESKPAKSDLISQLPDSILHSILSLLPIMTAFRTSVLSSRWRYLYKDFPLRLSDYFFNLDTRPPHNRLHMPDPVVRDPWFSWLRMAVFSIFNSHHGPIEILELSLFFSFEMDRFVKTAVQRGILELKLVPFGFGRDTYELPLSLLSCNTLHQLSLQSCRFPQALLPSIFPNLRELRLDSMPLPNDLLSKCPSLETLVISTYYDGPSISISSQSLRKLVFHLDSTPTELIIKNAPNLESLMLADEATITNKLKVLDAPKLQRLGFINANVRAIQLGRTVIQQHKESLKSLPPTFQVNVTPCRMNMLSSVKTLAIKMEHYFEKPIPMILKCFPGLENLDIMKYKGNGDKCYLDKGMWEEQGSLSFLGHLKTVTMKGFWGDQCDVELLRYLVVHGKVLQTITLLCSKHITKNFVDIKKRQICIEKRASSNLALVFFRDTKENVHFSLWNDMIYY
;
A
#
# COMPACT_ATOMS: atom_id res chain seq x y z
N MET A 1 -51.38 30.21 58.60
CA MET A 1 -51.39 29.59 57.25
C MET A 1 -50.13 28.78 57.08
N SER A 2 -50.29 27.46 56.91
CA SER A 2 -49.23 26.46 56.78
C SER A 2 -48.76 26.37 55.33
N SER A 3 -47.46 26.54 55.06
CA SER A 3 -46.85 26.27 53.77
C SER A 3 -45.80 25.17 53.92
N ARG A 4 -46.27 23.95 53.65
CA ARG A 4 -45.52 22.67 53.62
C ARG A 4 -44.23 22.79 52.80
N LYS A 5 -43.07 22.60 53.46
CA LYS A 5 -41.83 22.17 52.79
C LYS A 5 -42.04 20.77 52.22
N ARG A 6 -42.22 20.65 50.90
CA ARG A 6 -42.16 19.36 50.19
C ARG A 6 -40.72 18.82 50.28
N LYS A 7 -40.51 17.85 51.17
CA LYS A 7 -39.32 16.99 51.21
C LYS A 7 -39.32 16.19 49.90
N ARG A 8 -38.42 16.50 48.95
CA ARG A 8 -38.16 15.60 47.81
C ARG A 8 -37.44 14.37 48.37
N GLU A 9 -38.16 13.27 48.49
CA GLU A 9 -37.57 11.96 48.71
C GLU A 9 -36.63 11.65 47.53
N SER A 10 -35.32 11.60 47.80
CA SER A 10 -34.34 11.10 46.84
C SER A 10 -34.53 9.60 46.71
N LYS A 11 -35.13 9.15 45.61
CA LYS A 11 -35.07 7.73 45.22
C LYS A 11 -33.59 7.33 45.13
N PRO A 12 -33.15 6.19 45.70
CA PRO A 12 -31.80 5.71 45.50
C PRO A 12 -31.59 5.54 44.00
N ALA A 13 -30.52 6.15 43.46
CA ALA A 13 -30.17 5.98 42.06
C ALA A 13 -30.02 4.49 41.79
N LYS A 14 -30.93 3.90 41.02
CA LYS A 14 -30.85 2.51 40.56
C LYS A 14 -29.52 2.41 39.82
N SER A 15 -28.55 1.65 40.36
CA SER A 15 -27.27 1.49 39.70
C SER A 15 -27.54 0.91 38.31
N ASP A 16 -26.95 1.48 37.28
CA ASP A 16 -27.06 0.93 35.93
C ASP A 16 -26.44 -0.48 35.89
N LEU A 17 -26.94 -1.34 35.00
CA LEU A 17 -26.50 -2.73 34.89
C LEU A 17 -25.03 -2.86 34.47
N ILE A 18 -24.51 -1.86 33.75
CA ILE A 18 -23.12 -1.78 33.32
C ILE A 18 -22.21 -1.57 34.54
N SER A 19 -22.61 -0.71 35.47
CA SER A 19 -21.91 -0.48 36.74
C SER A 19 -21.87 -1.71 37.66
N GLN A 20 -22.67 -2.75 37.40
CA GLN A 20 -22.67 -4.00 38.15
C GLN A 20 -21.66 -5.03 37.62
N LEU A 21 -21.10 -4.81 36.42
CA LEU A 21 -20.10 -5.71 35.86
C LEU A 21 -18.78 -5.63 36.64
N PRO A 22 -18.04 -6.75 36.75
CA PRO A 22 -16.66 -6.75 37.24
C PRO A 22 -15.77 -5.87 36.38
N ASP A 23 -14.76 -5.26 37.01
CA ASP A 23 -13.81 -4.38 36.33
C ASP A 23 -13.13 -5.10 35.16
N SER A 24 -12.75 -6.37 35.30
CA SER A 24 -12.16 -7.16 34.21
C SER A 24 -13.00 -7.22 32.93
N ILE A 25 -14.33 -7.31 33.05
CA ILE A 25 -15.24 -7.34 31.89
C ILE A 25 -15.38 -5.93 31.31
N LEU A 26 -15.53 -4.92 32.15
CA LEU A 26 -15.55 -3.52 31.70
C LEU A 26 -14.24 -3.15 30.98
N HIS A 27 -13.11 -3.67 31.46
CA HIS A 27 -11.79 -3.48 30.85
C HIS A 27 -11.70 -4.12 29.48
N SER A 28 -12.18 -5.36 29.34
CA SER A 28 -12.22 -6.05 28.04
C SER A 28 -13.15 -5.35 27.05
N ILE A 29 -14.30 -4.82 27.50
CA ILE A 29 -15.20 -4.10 26.60
C ILE A 29 -14.57 -2.77 26.18
N LEU A 30 -14.06 -1.98 27.12
CA LEU A 30 -13.45 -0.68 26.85
C LEU A 30 -12.22 -0.77 25.95
N SER A 31 -11.38 -1.81 26.11
CA SER A 31 -10.21 -2.02 25.26
C SER A 31 -10.54 -2.39 23.82
N LEU A 32 -11.76 -2.88 23.56
CA LEU A 32 -12.24 -3.21 22.22
C LEU A 32 -12.97 -2.06 21.54
N LEU A 33 -13.27 -0.97 22.26
CA LEU A 33 -14.02 0.16 21.73
C LEU A 33 -13.08 1.28 21.26
N PRO A 34 -13.37 1.91 20.10
CA PRO A 34 -12.77 3.20 19.77
C PRO A 34 -13.06 4.21 20.88
N ILE A 35 -12.09 5.09 21.19
CA ILE A 35 -12.21 6.02 22.33
C ILE A 35 -13.48 6.88 22.30
N MET A 36 -13.98 7.23 21.10
CA MET A 36 -15.22 7.98 20.96
C MET A 36 -16.44 7.15 21.35
N THR A 37 -16.48 5.88 20.97
CA THR A 37 -17.56 4.97 21.38
C THR A 37 -17.52 4.82 22.89
N ALA A 38 -16.34 4.60 23.47
CA ALA A 38 -16.16 4.53 24.92
C ALA A 38 -16.59 5.83 25.64
N PHE A 39 -16.27 7.00 25.07
CA PHE A 39 -16.69 8.29 25.62
C PHE A 39 -18.21 8.51 25.48
N ARG A 40 -18.82 8.20 24.33
CA ARG A 40 -20.27 8.30 24.11
C ARG A 40 -21.05 7.39 25.06
N THR A 41 -20.56 6.17 25.25
CA THR A 41 -21.19 5.20 26.16
C THR A 41 -20.91 5.50 27.63
N SER A 42 -20.06 6.48 27.96
CA SER A 42 -19.87 6.94 29.35
C SER A 42 -21.13 7.55 29.97
N VAL A 43 -22.11 7.96 29.15
CA VAL A 43 -23.43 8.40 29.62
C VAL A 43 -24.25 7.22 30.18
N LEU A 44 -23.96 5.99 29.75
CA LEU A 44 -24.69 4.80 30.16
C LEU A 44 -24.32 4.30 31.57
N SER A 45 -23.17 4.72 32.10
CA SER A 45 -22.66 4.27 33.40
C SER A 45 -21.71 5.26 34.04
N SER A 46 -21.95 5.59 35.30
CA SER A 46 -21.06 6.48 36.05
C SER A 46 -19.67 5.86 36.28
N ARG A 47 -19.57 4.53 36.48
CA ARG A 47 -18.28 3.84 36.64
C ARG A 47 -17.46 3.86 35.35
N TRP A 48 -18.13 3.65 34.22
CA TRP A 48 -17.51 3.69 32.89
C TRP A 48 -16.79 5.01 32.60
N ARG A 49 -17.34 6.14 33.09
CA ARG A 49 -16.74 7.48 32.98
C ARG A 49 -15.42 7.65 33.73
N TYR A 50 -15.17 6.89 34.78
CA TYR A 50 -13.90 6.96 35.51
C TYR A 50 -12.90 5.95 34.96
N LEU A 51 -13.38 4.76 34.63
CA LEU A 51 -12.55 3.68 34.13
C LEU A 51 -11.78 4.10 32.87
N TYR A 52 -12.42 4.67 31.85
CA TYR A 52 -11.75 4.96 30.56
C TYR A 52 -10.44 5.78 30.67
N LYS A 53 -10.23 6.55 31.75
CA LYS A 53 -9.06 7.42 31.96
C LYS A 53 -7.75 6.67 32.26
N ASP A 54 -7.84 5.42 32.68
CA ASP A 54 -6.69 4.62 33.10
C ASP A 54 -6.34 3.52 32.08
N PHE A 55 -7.11 3.40 30.98
CA PHE A 55 -6.90 2.39 29.93
C PHE A 55 -5.85 2.79 28.91
N PRO A 56 -5.34 1.84 28.12
CA PRO A 56 -4.62 2.16 26.91
C PRO A 56 -5.48 3.00 25.95
N LEU A 57 -5.04 4.24 25.72
CA LEU A 57 -5.71 5.17 24.84
C LEU A 57 -5.42 4.79 23.38
N ARG A 58 -6.49 4.62 22.61
CA ARG A 58 -6.48 4.52 21.15
C ARG A 58 -7.25 5.69 20.58
N LEU A 59 -6.53 6.76 20.28
CA LEU A 59 -7.10 8.02 19.83
C LEU A 59 -6.85 8.18 18.33
N SER A 60 -7.92 8.29 17.55
CA SER A 60 -7.86 8.70 16.14
C SER A 60 -8.83 9.84 15.91
N ASP A 61 -8.31 11.01 15.56
CA ASP A 61 -9.13 12.18 15.29
C ASP A 61 -9.78 12.16 13.89
N TYR A 62 -9.29 11.30 12.98
CA TYR A 62 -9.81 11.15 11.62
C TYR A 62 -11.26 10.67 11.60
N PHE A 63 -11.61 9.70 12.45
CA PHE A 63 -12.99 9.22 12.59
C PHE A 63 -13.96 10.32 13.05
N PHE A 64 -13.49 11.31 13.80
CA PHE A 64 -14.31 12.45 14.21
C PHE A 64 -14.64 13.40 13.04
N ASN A 65 -14.07 13.20 11.85
CA ASN A 65 -14.42 13.98 10.67
C ASN A 65 -15.59 13.35 9.89
N LEU A 66 -15.69 12.01 9.86
CA LEU A 66 -16.63 11.29 9.00
C LEU A 66 -18.00 11.04 9.65
N ASP A 67 -18.03 10.63 10.92
CA ASP A 67 -19.28 10.18 11.57
C ASP A 67 -20.10 11.31 12.21
N THR A 68 -19.48 12.47 12.39
CA THR A 68 -20.04 13.56 13.23
C THR A 68 -20.27 14.86 12.49
N ARG A 69 -19.87 14.97 11.23
CA ARG A 69 -20.12 16.18 10.42
C ARG A 69 -21.62 16.30 10.12
N PRO A 70 -22.26 17.45 10.44
CA PRO A 70 -23.67 17.65 10.13
C PRO A 70 -23.94 17.50 8.62
N PRO A 71 -25.07 16.88 8.22
CA PRO A 71 -25.34 16.55 6.82
C PRO A 71 -25.43 17.75 5.89
N HIS A 72 -25.67 18.96 6.41
CA HIS A 72 -25.84 20.19 5.62
C HIS A 72 -24.54 20.80 5.06
N ASN A 73 -23.35 20.35 5.48
CA ASN A 73 -22.05 20.90 5.05
C ASN A 73 -21.23 19.94 4.17
N ARG A 74 -21.89 19.01 3.44
CA ARG A 74 -21.22 17.94 2.67
C ARG A 74 -20.79 18.32 1.25
N LEU A 75 -21.12 19.53 0.78
CA LEU A 75 -20.77 19.99 -0.56
C LEU A 75 -19.93 21.26 -0.45
N HIS A 76 -18.76 21.24 -1.10
CA HIS A 76 -17.71 22.27 -1.11
C HIS A 76 -16.71 22.20 0.04
N MET A 77 -15.46 21.89 -0.31
CA MET A 77 -14.26 22.30 0.43
C MET A 77 -13.75 23.62 -0.18
N PRO A 78 -14.05 24.78 0.42
CA PRO A 78 -13.20 25.96 0.32
C PRO A 78 -12.63 26.32 1.69
N ASP A 79 -11.38 26.78 1.69
CA ASP A 79 -10.61 27.31 2.83
C ASP A 79 -11.39 28.41 3.62
N PRO A 80 -11.28 28.56 4.98
CA PRO A 80 -10.50 27.80 5.95
C PRO A 80 -11.34 26.97 6.93
N VAL A 81 -10.95 25.69 7.03
CA VAL A 81 -11.23 24.74 8.13
C VAL A 81 -11.06 25.38 9.53
N VAL A 82 -10.25 26.44 9.64
CA VAL A 82 -10.02 27.22 10.87
C VAL A 82 -11.28 27.93 11.39
N ARG A 83 -12.21 28.34 10.51
CA ARG A 83 -13.43 29.07 10.92
C ARG A 83 -14.64 28.18 11.19
N ASP A 84 -14.58 26.89 10.91
CA ASP A 84 -15.70 26.01 11.24
C ASP A 84 -15.73 25.80 12.76
N PRO A 85 -16.82 26.21 13.45
CA PRO A 85 -16.99 25.94 14.87
C PRO A 85 -16.90 24.44 15.20
N TRP A 86 -17.21 23.57 14.24
CA TRP A 86 -17.10 22.12 14.38
C TRP A 86 -15.65 21.67 14.62
N PHE A 87 -14.70 22.12 13.78
CA PHE A 87 -13.29 21.74 13.92
C PHE A 87 -12.68 22.29 15.21
N SER A 88 -13.08 23.49 15.62
CA SER A 88 -12.67 24.08 16.91
C SER A 88 -13.18 23.28 18.11
N TRP A 89 -14.48 22.93 18.14
CA TRP A 89 -15.04 22.08 19.19
C TRP A 89 -14.35 20.73 19.27
N LEU A 90 -14.15 20.09 18.11
CA LEU A 90 -13.54 18.78 18.00
C LEU A 90 -12.11 18.75 18.55
N ARG A 91 -11.30 19.73 18.14
CA ARG A 91 -9.96 19.94 18.66
C ARG A 91 -9.95 20.11 20.18
N MET A 92 -10.87 20.91 20.74
CA MET A 92 -11.01 21.07 22.18
C MET A 92 -11.43 19.77 22.89
N ALA A 93 -12.29 18.97 22.27
CA ALA A 93 -12.69 17.66 22.80
C ALA A 93 -11.49 16.69 22.84
N VAL A 94 -10.72 16.61 21.76
CA VAL A 94 -9.50 15.79 21.71
C VAL A 94 -8.48 16.26 22.75
N PHE A 95 -8.25 17.57 22.87
CA PHE A 95 -7.41 18.14 23.94
C PHE A 95 -7.90 17.76 25.34
N SER A 96 -9.21 17.86 25.58
CA SER A 96 -9.79 17.55 26.89
C SER A 96 -9.62 16.07 27.23
N ILE A 97 -9.87 15.16 26.27
CA ILE A 97 -9.67 13.72 26.44
C ILE A 97 -8.20 13.44 26.74
N PHE A 98 -7.30 13.97 25.93
CA PHE A 98 -5.87 13.76 26.06
C PHE A 98 -5.32 14.24 27.41
N ASN A 99 -5.73 15.44 27.85
CA ASN A 99 -5.30 16.01 29.13
C ASN A 99 -5.93 15.30 30.34
N SER A 100 -7.14 14.75 30.20
CA SER A 100 -7.84 14.04 31.28
C SER A 100 -7.43 12.58 31.39
N HIS A 101 -6.72 12.05 30.39
CA HIS A 101 -6.26 10.68 30.33
C HIS A 101 -4.97 10.53 31.13
N HIS A 102 -4.85 9.47 31.94
CA HIS A 102 -3.67 9.19 32.76
C HIS A 102 -2.99 7.86 32.41
N GLY A 103 -3.71 6.95 31.74
CA GLY A 103 -3.19 5.67 31.29
C GLY A 103 -2.19 5.74 30.12
N PRO A 104 -1.68 4.58 29.68
CA PRO A 104 -0.79 4.46 28.54
C PRO A 104 -1.49 4.91 27.24
N ILE A 105 -0.71 5.25 26.23
CA ILE A 105 -1.21 5.61 24.89
C ILE A 105 -0.64 4.58 23.95
N GLU A 106 -1.48 3.72 23.37
CA GLU A 106 -1.01 2.68 22.44
C GLU A 106 -1.03 3.18 21.00
N ILE A 107 -2.13 3.83 20.61
CA ILE A 107 -2.38 4.28 19.25
C ILE A 107 -2.76 5.75 19.27
N LEU A 108 -2.06 6.54 18.46
CA LEU A 108 -2.35 7.96 18.27
C LEU A 108 -2.36 8.30 16.78
N GLU A 109 -3.52 8.67 16.26
CA GLU A 109 -3.71 9.20 14.92
C GLU A 109 -4.22 10.64 14.99
N LEU A 110 -3.45 11.57 14.44
CA LEU A 110 -3.69 13.00 14.47
C LEU A 110 -3.70 13.56 13.05
N SER A 111 -4.83 14.10 12.62
CA SER A 111 -5.15 14.60 11.29
C SER A 111 -5.75 16.02 11.28
N LEU A 112 -6.19 16.52 12.43
CA LEU A 112 -6.93 17.78 12.57
C LEU A 112 -6.10 18.91 13.19
N PHE A 113 -4.84 18.64 13.51
CA PHE A 113 -3.97 19.57 14.23
C PHE A 113 -2.96 20.22 13.29
N PHE A 114 -2.70 21.51 13.53
CA PHE A 114 -1.59 22.22 12.93
C PHE A 114 -0.27 21.74 13.53
N SER A 115 0.81 21.89 12.77
CA SER A 115 2.16 21.49 13.15
C SER A 115 2.59 21.98 14.55
N PHE A 116 2.25 23.21 14.94
CA PHE A 116 2.69 23.80 16.21
C PHE A 116 2.04 23.19 17.48
N GLU A 117 0.91 22.50 17.35
CA GLU A 117 0.26 21.81 18.49
C GLU A 117 0.82 20.43 18.76
N MET A 118 1.36 19.79 17.72
CA MET A 118 1.59 18.35 17.65
C MET A 118 2.67 17.91 18.63
N ASP A 119 3.66 18.76 18.90
CA ASP A 119 4.79 18.45 19.78
C ASP A 119 4.36 18.01 21.18
N ARG A 120 3.35 18.68 21.75
CA ARG A 120 2.85 18.32 23.08
C ARG A 120 2.26 16.91 23.07
N PHE A 121 1.45 16.60 22.06
CA PHE A 121 0.81 15.30 21.92
C PHE A 121 1.84 14.21 21.68
N VAL A 122 2.74 14.42 20.71
CA VAL A 122 3.80 13.46 20.37
C VAL A 122 4.72 13.20 21.56
N LYS A 123 5.19 14.25 22.24
CA LYS A 123 6.06 14.11 23.42
C LYS A 123 5.38 13.32 24.54
N THR A 124 4.12 13.63 24.82
CA THR A 124 3.36 12.93 25.87
C THR A 124 3.08 11.47 25.50
N ALA A 125 2.80 11.19 24.22
CA ALA A 125 2.59 9.84 23.73
C ALA A 125 3.86 8.98 23.81
N VAL A 126 5.02 9.55 23.45
CA VAL A 126 6.33 8.90 23.62
C VAL A 126 6.58 8.58 25.10
N GLN A 127 6.32 9.51 26.01
CA GLN A 127 6.49 9.29 27.46
C GLN A 127 5.57 8.20 28.02
N ARG A 128 4.44 7.92 27.35
CA ARG A 128 3.43 6.94 27.78
C ARG A 128 3.48 5.63 27.02
N GLY A 129 4.56 5.38 26.27
CA GLY A 129 4.83 4.09 25.63
C GLY A 129 4.05 3.82 24.35
N ILE A 130 3.93 4.82 23.47
CA ILE A 130 3.27 4.67 22.17
C ILE A 130 3.80 3.52 21.32
N LEU A 131 2.88 2.74 20.75
CA LEU A 131 3.15 1.61 19.86
C LEU A 131 2.92 1.97 18.40
N GLU A 132 1.87 2.73 18.11
CA GLU A 132 1.47 3.12 16.76
C GLU A 132 1.20 4.63 16.71
N LEU A 133 1.89 5.33 15.81
CA LEU A 133 1.73 6.76 15.62
C LEU A 133 1.44 7.08 14.16
N LYS A 134 0.32 7.76 13.91
CA LYS A 134 -0.04 8.29 12.60
C LYS A 134 -0.20 9.81 12.66
N LEU A 135 0.63 10.52 11.92
CA LEU A 135 0.60 11.98 11.83
C LEU A 135 0.23 12.42 10.43
N VAL A 136 -0.87 13.16 10.32
CA VAL A 136 -1.36 13.80 9.11
C VAL A 136 -1.57 15.28 9.41
N PRO A 137 -0.51 16.05 9.70
CA PRO A 137 -0.61 17.46 10.01
C PRO A 137 -1.41 18.21 8.94
N PHE A 138 -2.39 18.99 9.40
CA PHE A 138 -3.16 19.88 8.53
C PHE A 138 -2.33 21.13 8.25
N GLY A 139 -2.16 21.50 6.98
CA GLY A 139 -1.32 22.64 6.61
C GLY A 139 -1.76 23.31 5.30
N PHE A 140 -1.68 24.64 5.27
CA PHE A 140 -1.72 25.45 4.05
C PHE A 140 -0.28 25.92 3.75
N GLY A 141 0.30 25.53 2.61
CA GLY A 141 1.62 26.03 2.19
C GLY A 141 2.85 25.35 2.81
N ARG A 142 3.91 26.14 3.08
CA ARG A 142 5.31 25.67 3.35
C ARG A 142 5.57 25.11 4.77
N ASP A 143 4.59 25.12 5.66
CA ASP A 143 4.75 24.72 7.07
C ASP A 143 4.52 23.21 7.26
N THR A 144 5.54 22.42 6.91
CA THR A 144 5.56 20.98 7.22
C THR A 144 6.07 20.73 8.64
N TYR A 145 5.37 19.87 9.39
CA TYR A 145 5.68 19.52 10.79
C TYR A 145 7.04 18.81 10.89
N GLU A 146 7.95 19.33 11.71
CA GLU A 146 9.25 18.71 11.98
C GLU A 146 9.13 17.73 13.16
N LEU A 147 9.62 16.51 12.98
CA LEU A 147 9.51 15.47 14.00
C LEU A 147 10.42 15.77 15.20
N PRO A 148 9.92 15.67 16.44
CA PRO A 148 10.72 15.93 17.63
C PRO A 148 11.73 14.81 17.87
N LEU A 149 12.92 15.16 18.36
CA LEU A 149 14.00 14.20 18.66
C LEU A 149 13.57 13.11 19.64
N SER A 150 12.64 13.41 20.56
CA SER A 150 12.09 12.42 21.50
C SER A 150 11.39 11.26 20.79
N LEU A 151 10.73 11.54 19.65
CA LEU A 151 10.08 10.50 18.86
C LEU A 151 11.10 9.60 18.17
N LEU A 152 12.20 10.18 17.67
CA LEU A 152 13.29 9.45 17.02
C LEU A 152 13.98 8.43 17.96
N SER A 153 14.05 8.72 19.26
CA SER A 153 14.62 7.82 20.28
C SER A 153 13.58 6.89 20.94
N CYS A 154 12.33 6.88 20.45
CA CYS A 154 11.26 6.07 21.04
C CYS A 154 11.51 4.57 20.82
N ASN A 155 11.57 3.80 21.90
CA ASN A 155 11.82 2.35 21.87
C ASN A 155 10.55 1.49 21.92
N THR A 156 9.39 2.06 22.21
CA THR A 156 8.11 1.33 22.21
C THR A 156 7.42 1.35 20.85
N LEU A 157 7.80 2.29 19.97
CA LEU A 157 7.14 2.51 18.68
C LEU A 157 7.44 1.36 17.71
N HIS A 158 6.37 0.73 17.21
CA HIS A 158 6.42 -0.38 16.24
C HIS A 158 5.93 0.03 14.85
N GLN A 159 4.94 0.92 14.77
CA GLN A 159 4.40 1.42 13.50
C GLN A 159 4.38 2.95 13.49
N LEU A 160 4.85 3.53 12.38
CA LEU A 160 4.90 4.96 12.19
C LEU A 160 4.38 5.32 10.80
N SER A 161 3.29 6.09 10.75
CA SER A 161 2.76 6.65 9.51
C SER A 161 2.87 8.17 9.54
N LEU A 162 3.55 8.74 8.57
CA LEU A 162 3.80 10.16 8.47
C LEU A 162 3.30 10.66 7.12
N GLN A 163 2.52 11.73 7.12
CA GLN A 163 2.09 12.41 5.92
C GLN A 163 2.54 13.87 5.98
N SER A 164 3.18 14.39 4.93
CA SER A 164 3.60 15.81 4.85
C SER A 164 4.45 16.30 6.04
N CYS A 165 5.26 15.41 6.64
CA CYS A 165 6.16 15.72 7.75
C CYS A 165 7.61 15.93 7.26
N ARG A 166 8.47 16.49 8.13
CA ARG A 166 9.92 16.62 7.91
C ARG A 166 10.71 15.94 9.02
N PHE A 167 11.78 15.28 8.61
CA PHE A 167 12.80 14.82 9.54
C PHE A 167 13.70 16.00 9.96
N PRO A 168 14.17 16.03 11.22
CA PRO A 168 15.10 17.06 11.66
C PRO A 168 16.45 16.92 10.96
N GLN A 169 17.14 18.05 10.75
CA GLN A 169 18.38 18.11 9.97
C GLN A 169 19.50 17.25 10.57
N ALA A 170 19.55 17.14 11.91
CA ALA A 170 20.49 16.29 12.63
C ALA A 170 19.82 14.96 13.03
N LEU A 171 19.87 13.98 12.13
CA LEU A 171 19.41 12.62 12.40
C LEU A 171 20.40 11.92 13.35
N LEU A 172 19.90 11.42 14.49
CA LEU A 172 20.66 10.61 15.44
C LEU A 172 21.34 9.39 14.75
N PRO A 173 22.41 8.82 15.34
CA PRO A 173 23.10 7.65 14.77
C PRO A 173 22.21 6.41 14.64
N SER A 174 21.27 6.22 15.57
CA SER A 174 20.22 5.21 15.50
C SER A 174 18.88 5.86 15.83
N ILE A 175 17.87 5.52 15.05
CA ILE A 175 16.54 6.11 15.10
C ILE A 175 15.55 4.95 15.08
N PHE A 176 14.50 5.02 15.90
CA PHE A 176 13.42 4.04 15.94
C PHE A 176 13.92 2.59 16.10
N PRO A 177 14.54 2.22 17.23
CA PRO A 177 15.20 0.93 17.41
C PRO A 177 14.29 -0.29 17.21
N ASN A 178 13.00 -0.18 17.53
CA ASN A 178 12.02 -1.28 17.48
C ASN A 178 10.92 -1.09 16.43
N LEU A 179 11.08 -0.12 15.54
CA LEU A 179 10.10 0.16 14.49
C LEU A 179 10.16 -0.93 13.43
N ARG A 180 9.01 -1.55 13.19
CA ARG A 180 8.83 -2.63 12.21
C ARG A 180 8.21 -2.11 10.94
N GLU A 181 7.39 -1.08 11.01
CA GLU A 181 6.67 -0.54 9.86
C GLU A 181 6.78 0.98 9.79
N LEU A 182 7.19 1.47 8.62
CA LEU A 182 7.28 2.90 8.32
C LEU A 182 6.48 3.20 7.06
N ARG A 183 5.49 4.09 7.19
CA ARG A 183 4.71 4.63 6.08
C ARG A 183 5.01 6.12 5.93
N LEU A 184 5.47 6.51 4.75
CA LEU A 184 5.80 7.89 4.40
C LEU A 184 4.89 8.31 3.27
N ASP A 185 4.10 9.36 3.47
CA ASP A 185 3.20 9.93 2.48
C ASP A 185 3.58 11.40 2.22
N SER A 186 3.71 11.76 0.95
CA SER A 186 3.94 13.14 0.50
C SER A 186 5.18 13.79 1.13
N MET A 187 6.24 13.02 1.36
CA MET A 187 7.48 13.49 2.00
C MET A 187 8.74 12.85 1.41
N PRO A 188 9.87 13.57 1.37
CA PRO A 188 11.13 13.01 0.85
C PRO A 188 11.70 11.97 1.82
N LEU A 189 12.21 10.86 1.28
CA LEU A 189 12.94 9.85 2.03
C LEU A 189 14.40 10.33 2.26
N PRO A 190 14.87 10.52 3.50
CA PRO A 190 16.27 10.79 3.76
C PRO A 190 17.14 9.57 3.41
N ASN A 191 18.24 9.77 2.69
CA ASN A 191 19.12 8.69 2.21
C ASN A 191 19.62 7.76 3.32
N ASP A 192 19.88 8.31 4.51
CA ASP A 192 20.45 7.57 5.64
C ASP A 192 19.39 7.04 6.62
N LEU A 193 18.10 7.24 6.35
CA LEU A 193 17.05 6.84 7.31
C LEU A 193 17.02 5.31 7.49
N LEU A 194 17.15 4.57 6.39
CA LEU A 194 17.02 3.12 6.38
C LEU A 194 18.21 2.39 7.01
N SER A 195 19.40 2.98 6.98
CA SER A 195 20.57 2.45 7.69
C SER A 195 20.48 2.67 9.20
N LYS A 196 19.66 3.63 9.64
CA LYS A 196 19.49 4.02 11.05
C LYS A 196 18.35 3.31 11.78
N CYS A 197 17.47 2.60 11.05
CA CYS A 197 16.32 1.85 11.57
C CYS A 197 16.60 0.33 11.55
N PRO A 198 17.18 -0.25 12.62
CA PRO A 198 17.72 -1.61 12.59
C PRO A 198 16.65 -2.72 12.51
N SER A 199 15.42 -2.44 12.93
CA SER A 199 14.33 -3.44 13.01
C SER A 199 13.24 -3.27 11.94
N LEU A 200 13.46 -2.37 10.97
CA LEU A 200 12.44 -2.04 9.98
C LEU A 200 12.19 -3.21 9.02
N GLU A 201 10.99 -3.78 9.07
CA GLU A 201 10.58 -4.91 8.23
C GLU A 201 9.78 -4.47 7.01
N THR A 202 8.92 -3.45 7.15
CA THR A 202 8.02 -2.95 6.11
C THR A 202 8.20 -1.46 5.90
N LEU A 203 8.39 -1.05 4.64
CA LEU A 203 8.46 0.35 4.23
C LEU A 203 7.45 0.63 3.13
N VAL A 204 6.56 1.57 3.36
CA VAL A 204 5.57 2.05 2.40
C VAL A 204 5.86 3.52 2.10
N ILE A 205 6.07 3.85 0.83
CA ILE A 205 6.38 5.21 0.39
C ILE A 205 5.32 5.63 -0.63
N SER A 206 4.56 6.66 -0.31
CA SER A 206 3.50 7.26 -1.13
C SER A 206 3.87 8.70 -1.45
N THR A 207 4.66 8.99 -2.48
CA THR A 207 5.26 10.33 -2.63
C THR A 207 5.06 10.94 -3.99
N TYR A 208 4.84 12.26 -4.01
CA TYR A 208 5.07 13.14 -5.16
C TYR A 208 6.56 13.49 -5.21
N TYR A 209 7.39 12.61 -5.75
CA TYR A 209 8.84 12.84 -5.79
C TYR A 209 9.31 13.26 -7.19
N ASP A 210 9.61 14.55 -7.36
CA ASP A 210 10.25 15.11 -8.57
C ASP A 210 11.79 15.10 -8.50
N GLY A 211 12.39 14.16 -7.76
CA GLY A 211 13.84 14.04 -7.64
C GLY A 211 14.46 13.01 -8.60
N PRO A 212 15.79 13.10 -8.82
CA PRO A 212 16.47 12.35 -9.88
C PRO A 212 16.64 10.86 -9.58
N SER A 213 16.81 10.45 -8.31
CA SER A 213 16.91 9.03 -7.96
C SER A 213 16.58 8.76 -6.49
N ILE A 214 16.11 7.53 -6.22
CA ILE A 214 15.90 6.99 -4.87
C ILE A 214 16.80 5.76 -4.72
N SER A 215 17.66 5.74 -3.70
CA SER A 215 18.59 4.64 -3.43
C SER A 215 18.27 4.00 -2.09
N ILE A 216 18.09 2.68 -2.08
CA ILE A 216 17.70 1.90 -0.90
C ILE A 216 18.80 0.90 -0.56
N SER A 217 19.20 0.91 0.71
CA SER A 217 20.10 -0.07 1.30
C SER A 217 19.64 -0.33 2.73
N SER A 218 19.28 -1.57 3.04
CA SER A 218 18.78 -1.96 4.37
C SER A 218 19.05 -3.43 4.64
N GLN A 219 19.44 -3.77 5.86
CA GLN A 219 19.72 -5.15 6.27
C GLN A 219 18.50 -5.84 6.90
N SER A 220 17.48 -5.09 7.31
CA SER A 220 16.29 -5.60 8.02
C SER A 220 15.04 -5.68 7.15
N LEU A 221 14.98 -4.87 6.08
CA LEU A 221 13.77 -4.70 5.27
C LEU A 221 13.36 -6.00 4.56
N ARG A 222 12.09 -6.39 4.74
CA ARG A 222 11.47 -7.58 4.11
C ARG A 222 10.43 -7.21 3.07
N LYS A 223 9.66 -6.14 3.30
CA LYS A 223 8.59 -5.65 2.43
C LYS A 223 8.82 -4.19 2.07
N LEU A 224 8.70 -3.87 0.79
CA LEU A 224 8.86 -2.52 0.27
C LEU A 224 7.74 -2.21 -0.70
N VAL A 225 6.98 -1.16 -0.45
CA VAL A 225 5.86 -0.71 -1.29
C VAL A 225 6.09 0.73 -1.72
N PHE A 226 6.04 0.97 -3.02
CA PHE A 226 6.10 2.30 -3.62
C PHE A 226 4.77 2.64 -4.28
N HIS A 227 4.05 3.58 -3.70
CA HIS A 227 2.99 4.32 -4.37
C HIS A 227 3.60 5.61 -4.92
N LEU A 228 3.68 5.70 -6.23
CA LEU A 228 4.20 6.90 -6.90
C LEU A 228 3.00 7.54 -7.58
N ASP A 229 2.80 8.84 -7.38
CA ASP A 229 1.83 9.60 -8.18
C ASP A 229 2.56 10.39 -9.29
N SER A 230 3.89 10.54 -9.19
CA SER A 230 4.78 11.13 -10.17
C SER A 230 6.04 10.28 -10.37
N THR A 231 6.68 10.33 -11.56
CA THR A 231 7.81 9.45 -11.90
C THR A 231 9.11 9.87 -11.21
N PRO A 232 9.74 9.05 -10.34
CA PRO A 232 11.16 9.17 -10.09
C PRO A 232 11.92 8.76 -11.36
N THR A 233 13.03 9.44 -11.65
CA THR A 233 13.83 9.13 -12.85
C THR A 233 14.57 7.79 -12.69
N GLU A 234 14.92 7.38 -11.47
CA GLU A 234 15.61 6.11 -11.20
C GLU A 234 15.40 5.57 -9.77
N LEU A 235 15.01 4.30 -9.62
CA LEU A 235 14.94 3.57 -8.35
C LEU A 235 16.06 2.53 -8.27
N ILE A 236 16.89 2.59 -7.22
CA ILE A 236 18.06 1.70 -7.04
C ILE A 236 17.99 0.98 -5.71
N ILE A 237 17.88 -0.35 -5.74
CA ILE A 237 18.05 -1.23 -4.58
C ILE A 237 19.50 -1.72 -4.62
N LYS A 238 20.35 -1.16 -3.75
CA LYS A 238 21.79 -1.44 -3.73
C LYS A 238 22.12 -2.72 -2.99
N ASN A 239 21.64 -2.85 -1.75
CA ASN A 239 21.92 -3.97 -0.87
C ASN A 239 20.75 -4.18 0.09
N ALA A 240 19.92 -5.18 -0.19
CA ALA A 240 18.76 -5.53 0.61
C ALA A 240 18.62 -7.07 0.74
N PRO A 241 19.47 -7.72 1.56
CA PRO A 241 19.61 -9.18 1.55
C PRO A 241 18.40 -9.92 2.12
N ASN A 242 17.60 -9.25 2.96
CA ASN A 242 16.39 -9.79 3.56
C ASN A 242 15.10 -9.38 2.83
N LEU A 243 15.20 -8.64 1.72
CA LEU A 243 14.03 -8.19 0.97
C LEU A 243 13.34 -9.38 0.31
N GLU A 244 12.09 -9.64 0.70
CA GLU A 244 11.26 -10.74 0.21
C GLU A 244 10.23 -10.25 -0.80
N SER A 245 9.76 -9.01 -0.68
CA SER A 245 8.68 -8.46 -1.50
C SER A 245 8.92 -7.01 -1.88
N LEU A 246 8.91 -6.73 -3.18
CA LEU A 246 8.97 -5.39 -3.74
C LEU A 246 7.69 -5.11 -4.52
N MET A 247 6.94 -4.12 -4.04
CA MET A 247 5.72 -3.65 -4.66
C MET A 247 5.89 -2.26 -5.29
N LEU A 248 5.56 -2.11 -6.57
CA LEU A 248 5.42 -0.83 -7.26
C LEU A 248 3.94 -0.65 -7.61
N ALA A 249 3.24 0.20 -6.88
CA ALA A 249 1.78 0.34 -6.89
C ALA A 249 1.41 1.76 -7.36
N ASP A 250 1.39 1.99 -8.66
CA ASP A 250 1.14 3.31 -9.26
C ASP A 250 0.04 3.22 -10.32
N GLU A 251 -0.91 4.17 -10.32
CA GLU A 251 -1.95 4.35 -11.34
C GLU A 251 -1.45 5.08 -12.60
N ALA A 252 -0.51 6.01 -12.45
CA ALA A 252 -0.14 7.04 -13.40
C ALA A 252 1.25 6.91 -14.06
N THR A 253 2.26 6.22 -13.51
CA THR A 253 3.62 6.49 -14.03
C THR A 253 4.62 5.37 -14.36
N ILE A 254 5.47 5.77 -15.30
CA ILE A 254 6.54 5.08 -16.01
C ILE A 254 7.82 5.34 -15.22
N THR A 255 8.19 4.51 -14.24
CA THR A 255 9.54 4.64 -13.67
C THR A 255 10.55 4.51 -14.81
N ASN A 256 11.35 5.54 -15.09
CA ASN A 256 12.24 5.52 -16.25
C ASN A 256 13.29 4.42 -16.10
N LYS A 257 13.80 4.20 -14.88
CA LYS A 257 14.83 3.20 -14.60
C LYS A 257 14.61 2.48 -13.26
N LEU A 258 14.55 1.16 -13.26
CA LEU A 258 14.56 0.32 -12.05
C LEU A 258 15.88 -0.46 -12.02
N LYS A 259 16.61 -0.41 -10.90
CA LYS A 259 17.84 -1.18 -10.69
C LYS A 259 17.76 -1.96 -9.38
N VAL A 260 17.71 -3.28 -9.45
CA VAL A 260 17.79 -4.18 -8.29
C VAL A 260 19.14 -4.88 -8.36
N LEU A 261 20.13 -4.40 -7.60
CA LEU A 261 21.51 -4.91 -7.69
C LEU A 261 21.71 -6.17 -6.83
N ASP A 262 21.30 -6.12 -5.57
CA ASP A 262 21.49 -7.21 -4.62
C ASP A 262 20.26 -7.38 -3.69
N ALA A 263 19.46 -8.40 -3.97
CA ALA A 263 18.26 -8.80 -3.22
C ALA A 263 18.01 -10.31 -3.36
N PRO A 264 18.88 -11.18 -2.80
CA PRO A 264 18.86 -12.63 -3.02
C PRO A 264 17.56 -13.32 -2.58
N LYS A 265 16.92 -12.85 -1.50
CA LYS A 265 15.69 -13.43 -0.96
C LYS A 265 14.40 -12.92 -1.63
N LEU A 266 14.51 -12.11 -2.68
CA LEU A 266 13.34 -11.50 -3.32
C LEU A 266 12.46 -12.59 -3.96
N GLN A 267 11.24 -12.75 -3.44
CA GLN A 267 10.27 -13.76 -3.88
C GLN A 267 9.10 -13.15 -4.65
N ARG A 268 8.70 -11.91 -4.31
CA ARG A 268 7.57 -11.20 -4.94
C ARG A 268 8.07 -9.88 -5.53
N LEU A 269 7.76 -9.65 -6.81
CA LEU A 269 8.12 -8.44 -7.52
C LEU A 269 6.96 -7.96 -8.41
N GLY A 270 6.50 -6.72 -8.26
CA GLY A 270 5.43 -6.18 -9.12
C GLY A 270 4.73 -4.97 -8.51
N PHE A 271 4.00 -4.10 -9.19
CA PHE A 271 3.65 -4.11 -10.59
C PHE A 271 4.74 -3.38 -11.39
N ILE A 272 5.55 -4.14 -12.12
CA ILE A 272 6.50 -3.53 -13.06
C ILE A 272 5.69 -2.99 -14.24
N ASN A 273 5.81 -1.71 -14.54
CA ASN A 273 5.22 -1.14 -15.75
C ASN A 273 6.00 -1.64 -16.98
N ALA A 274 5.31 -2.16 -18.00
CA ALA A 274 5.94 -2.59 -19.25
C ALA A 274 6.59 -1.43 -20.03
N ASN A 275 6.23 -0.17 -19.72
CA ASN A 275 6.78 1.03 -20.36
C ASN A 275 8.11 1.53 -19.74
N VAL A 276 8.72 0.79 -18.80
CA VAL A 276 9.97 1.20 -18.16
C VAL A 276 11.11 1.29 -19.20
N ARG A 277 11.82 2.44 -19.26
CA ARG A 277 12.93 2.64 -20.21
C ARG A 277 14.16 1.81 -19.89
N ALA A 278 14.40 1.48 -18.63
CA ALA A 278 15.49 0.58 -18.26
C ALA A 278 15.16 -0.26 -17.02
N ILE A 279 15.34 -1.57 -17.08
CA ILE A 279 15.26 -2.46 -15.92
C ILE A 279 16.62 -3.16 -15.80
N GLN A 280 17.35 -2.91 -14.72
CA GLN A 280 18.53 -3.66 -14.33
C GLN A 280 18.19 -4.60 -13.18
N LEU A 281 18.35 -5.90 -13.38
CA LEU A 281 18.20 -6.93 -12.36
C LEU A 281 19.55 -7.66 -12.23
N GLY A 282 20.26 -7.39 -11.14
CA GLY A 282 21.66 -7.76 -10.94
C GLY A 282 22.54 -7.22 -12.07
N ARG A 283 23.04 -8.15 -12.89
CA ARG A 283 23.88 -7.86 -14.06
C ARG A 283 23.09 -7.76 -15.37
N THR A 284 21.83 -8.16 -15.37
CA THR A 284 20.97 -8.11 -16.57
C THR A 284 20.41 -6.71 -16.72
N VAL A 285 20.56 -6.12 -17.89
CA VAL A 285 20.04 -4.78 -18.22
C VAL A 285 19.10 -4.89 -19.42
N ILE A 286 17.86 -4.49 -19.24
CA ILE A 286 16.84 -4.32 -20.28
C ILE A 286 16.72 -2.82 -20.49
N GLN A 287 16.92 -2.31 -21.71
CA GLN A 287 16.80 -0.88 -22.02
C GLN A 287 15.96 -0.67 -23.28
N GLN A 288 15.15 0.39 -23.28
CA GLN A 288 14.44 0.91 -24.44
C GLN A 288 15.35 1.93 -25.15
N HIS A 289 15.58 1.73 -26.44
CA HIS A 289 16.22 2.74 -27.27
C HIS A 289 15.14 3.50 -28.04
N LYS A 290 15.07 4.83 -27.87
CA LYS A 290 14.21 5.67 -28.70
C LYS A 290 15.04 6.09 -29.91
N GLU A 291 14.95 5.36 -31.02
CA GLU A 291 15.42 5.90 -32.29
C GLU A 291 14.56 7.12 -32.63
N SER A 292 15.22 8.28 -32.67
CA SER A 292 14.61 9.58 -32.94
C SER A 292 14.14 9.69 -34.39
N LEU A 293 13.05 9.02 -34.75
CA LEU A 293 12.29 9.30 -35.98
C LEU A 293 10.81 9.35 -35.61
N LYS A 294 10.19 10.51 -35.87
CA LYS A 294 8.83 10.91 -35.46
C LYS A 294 7.68 10.05 -36.04
N SER A 295 7.92 8.81 -36.47
CA SER A 295 6.90 7.99 -37.16
C SER A 295 7.05 6.47 -37.01
N LEU A 296 7.89 5.95 -36.12
CA LEU A 296 8.00 4.50 -35.87
C LEU A 296 7.80 4.16 -34.38
N PRO A 297 7.19 2.99 -34.05
CA PRO A 297 7.08 2.53 -32.68
C PRO A 297 8.49 2.29 -32.09
N PRO A 298 8.68 2.51 -30.78
CA PRO A 298 9.99 2.32 -30.13
C PRO A 298 10.50 0.90 -30.32
N THR A 299 11.70 0.77 -30.87
CA THR A 299 12.41 -0.49 -31.08
C THR A 299 13.09 -0.93 -29.79
N PHE A 300 12.75 -2.12 -29.29
CA PHE A 300 13.40 -2.72 -28.12
C PHE A 300 14.65 -3.48 -28.59
N GLN A 301 15.83 -2.91 -28.40
CA GLN A 301 17.08 -3.68 -28.46
C GLN A 301 17.56 -3.93 -27.03
N VAL A 302 17.60 -5.20 -26.64
CA VAL A 302 18.19 -5.58 -25.36
C VAL A 302 19.64 -5.93 -25.60
N ASN A 303 20.52 -5.11 -25.05
CA ASN A 303 21.90 -5.50 -24.81
C ASN A 303 21.90 -6.49 -23.65
N VAL A 304 21.46 -7.74 -23.93
CA VAL A 304 21.71 -8.86 -23.03
C VAL A 304 23.20 -9.10 -23.17
N THR A 305 24.02 -8.48 -22.34
CA THR A 305 25.38 -8.99 -22.17
C THR A 305 25.24 -10.42 -21.66
N PRO A 306 25.67 -11.44 -22.43
CA PRO A 306 25.52 -12.83 -22.07
C PRO A 306 26.57 -13.16 -21.02
N CYS A 307 26.38 -12.65 -19.81
CA CYS A 307 27.22 -12.96 -18.67
C CYS A 307 26.41 -13.90 -17.77
N ARG A 308 26.95 -15.12 -17.60
CA ARG A 308 26.46 -16.22 -16.73
C ARG A 308 25.48 -15.72 -15.66
N MET A 309 24.24 -16.13 -15.85
CA MET A 309 23.04 -15.52 -15.28
C MET A 309 22.98 -15.65 -13.76
N ASN A 310 23.13 -14.55 -13.02
CA ASN A 310 22.50 -14.44 -11.70
C ASN A 310 21.04 -14.06 -11.92
N MET A 311 20.27 -14.99 -12.49
CA MET A 311 18.82 -14.86 -12.62
C MET A 311 18.20 -14.72 -11.23
N LEU A 312 17.13 -13.93 -11.12
CA LEU A 312 16.30 -13.86 -9.92
C LEU A 312 15.43 -15.14 -9.83
N SER A 313 16.08 -16.30 -9.73
CA SER A 313 15.42 -17.61 -9.56
C SER A 313 14.66 -17.71 -8.24
N SER A 314 14.96 -16.81 -7.29
CA SER A 314 14.22 -16.65 -6.04
C SER A 314 12.81 -16.06 -6.25
N VAL A 315 12.58 -15.30 -7.32
CA VAL A 315 11.29 -14.66 -7.60
C VAL A 315 10.29 -15.70 -8.10
N LYS A 316 9.28 -15.96 -7.28
CA LYS A 316 8.20 -16.92 -7.54
C LYS A 316 6.93 -16.24 -8.05
N THR A 317 6.71 -14.98 -7.68
CA THR A 317 5.52 -14.22 -8.07
C THR A 317 5.93 -12.92 -8.73
N LEU A 318 5.45 -12.70 -9.95
CA LEU A 318 5.70 -11.49 -10.73
C LEU A 318 4.37 -10.83 -11.08
N ALA A 319 4.25 -9.54 -10.83
CA ALA A 319 3.14 -8.75 -11.35
C ALA A 319 3.62 -7.68 -12.34
N ILE A 320 2.94 -7.60 -13.49
CA ILE A 320 3.25 -6.68 -14.59
C ILE A 320 2.01 -5.82 -14.87
N LYS A 321 2.22 -4.51 -14.95
CA LYS A 321 1.23 -3.55 -15.41
C LYS A 321 1.48 -3.22 -16.89
N MET A 322 0.42 -3.28 -17.70
CA MET A 322 0.47 -3.13 -19.14
C MET A 322 -0.49 -2.05 -19.62
N GLU A 323 0.03 -1.16 -20.45
CA GLU A 323 -0.79 -0.31 -21.32
C GLU A 323 -0.92 -0.98 -22.70
N HIS A 324 -2.00 -0.65 -23.41
CA HIS A 324 -2.49 -1.33 -24.62
C HIS A 324 -1.47 -1.41 -25.81
N TYR A 325 -0.31 -0.76 -25.72
CA TYR A 325 0.68 -0.61 -26.81
C TYR A 325 2.02 -1.32 -26.58
N PHE A 326 2.30 -1.87 -25.39
CA PHE A 326 3.66 -2.24 -24.98
C PHE A 326 3.82 -3.72 -24.61
N GLU A 327 3.52 -4.64 -25.52
CA GLU A 327 3.69 -6.08 -25.27
C GLU A 327 5.06 -6.65 -25.68
N LYS A 328 5.83 -5.93 -26.51
CA LYS A 328 7.18 -6.35 -26.95
C LYS A 328 8.20 -6.63 -25.82
N PRO A 329 8.24 -5.91 -24.68
CA PRO A 329 9.21 -6.21 -23.63
C PRO A 329 8.84 -7.40 -22.75
N ILE A 330 7.60 -7.92 -22.83
CA ILE A 330 7.11 -8.94 -21.88
C ILE A 330 7.92 -10.24 -21.97
N PRO A 331 8.14 -10.86 -23.15
CA PRO A 331 8.94 -12.08 -23.20
C PRO A 331 10.37 -11.87 -22.66
N MET A 332 10.90 -10.66 -22.81
CA MET A 332 12.25 -10.30 -22.36
C MET A 332 12.31 -10.19 -20.84
N ILE A 333 11.30 -9.55 -20.24
CA ILE A 333 11.14 -9.47 -18.78
C ILE A 333 10.96 -10.88 -18.21
N LEU A 334 10.09 -11.71 -18.82
CA LEU A 334 9.83 -13.07 -18.35
C LEU A 334 11.07 -13.99 -18.44
N LYS A 335 11.96 -13.77 -19.42
CA LYS A 335 13.26 -14.49 -19.50
C LYS A 335 14.15 -14.25 -18.27
N CYS A 336 13.98 -13.16 -17.53
CA CYS A 336 14.75 -12.89 -16.31
C CYS A 336 14.33 -13.72 -15.10
N PHE A 337 13.16 -14.39 -15.15
CA PHE A 337 12.54 -15.07 -14.02
C PHE A 337 12.32 -16.57 -14.30
N PRO A 338 13.38 -17.39 -14.33
CA PRO A 338 13.27 -18.81 -14.71
C PRO A 338 12.48 -19.66 -13.71
N GLY A 339 12.37 -19.23 -12.44
CA GLY A 339 11.68 -19.95 -11.36
C GLY A 339 10.25 -19.48 -11.09
N LEU A 340 9.64 -18.75 -12.03
CA LEU A 340 8.35 -18.11 -11.83
C LEU A 340 7.23 -19.14 -11.65
N GLU A 341 6.49 -19.04 -10.55
CA GLU A 341 5.34 -19.91 -10.24
C GLU A 341 4.00 -19.20 -10.51
N ASN A 342 3.93 -17.88 -10.28
CA ASN A 342 2.71 -17.09 -10.41
C ASN A 342 2.97 -15.82 -11.24
N LEU A 343 2.12 -15.56 -12.24
CA LEU A 343 2.19 -14.38 -13.11
C LEU A 343 0.90 -13.59 -13.07
N ASP A 344 0.96 -12.35 -12.59
CA ASP A 344 -0.15 -11.42 -12.53
C ASP A 344 0.02 -10.32 -13.58
N ILE A 345 -0.99 -10.10 -14.42
CA ILE A 345 -0.95 -9.12 -15.52
C ILE A 345 -2.13 -8.17 -15.37
N MET A 346 -1.86 -6.87 -15.24
CA MET A 346 -2.89 -5.83 -15.14
C MET A 346 -2.89 -4.97 -16.40
N LYS A 347 -3.95 -5.04 -17.21
CA LYS A 347 -4.11 -4.21 -18.41
C LYS A 347 -4.97 -2.98 -18.12
N TYR A 348 -4.53 -1.81 -18.61
CA TYR A 348 -5.28 -0.56 -18.56
C TYR A 348 -5.76 -0.15 -19.96
N LYS A 349 -6.90 0.53 -20.02
CA LYS A 349 -7.47 1.02 -21.28
C LYS A 349 -6.61 2.17 -21.82
N GLY A 350 -5.90 1.92 -22.92
CA GLY A 350 -5.22 2.97 -23.68
C GLY A 350 -6.22 3.85 -24.43
N ASN A 351 -5.91 5.13 -24.59
CA ASN A 351 -6.65 6.01 -25.50
C ASN A 351 -6.32 5.63 -26.95
N GLY A 352 -7.21 4.88 -27.60
CA GLY A 352 -7.57 5.12 -29.02
C GLY A 352 -6.85 4.40 -30.15
N ASP A 353 -5.69 3.76 -29.98
CA ASP A 353 -4.92 3.17 -31.08
C ASP A 353 -4.94 1.63 -31.07
N LYS A 354 -4.77 1.04 -32.25
CA LYS A 354 -4.80 -0.41 -32.48
C LYS A 354 -3.52 -1.06 -31.93
N CYS A 355 -3.61 -2.26 -31.36
CA CYS A 355 -2.43 -3.02 -30.97
C CYS A 355 -1.59 -3.35 -32.21
N TYR A 356 -0.32 -2.94 -32.19
CA TYR A 356 0.68 -3.31 -33.20
C TYR A 356 1.53 -4.47 -32.67
N LEU A 357 0.96 -5.67 -32.60
CA LEU A 357 1.78 -6.87 -32.50
C LEU A 357 2.18 -7.32 -33.90
N ASP A 358 3.47 -7.62 -34.06
CA ASP A 358 3.93 -8.46 -35.15
C ASP A 358 3.41 -9.88 -34.86
N LYS A 359 2.55 -10.40 -35.76
CA LYS A 359 2.01 -11.76 -35.65
C LYS A 359 3.17 -12.74 -35.45
N GLY A 360 3.10 -13.58 -34.41
CA GLY A 360 4.08 -14.65 -34.18
C GLY A 360 5.21 -14.29 -33.21
N MET A 361 5.23 -13.08 -32.61
CA MET A 361 6.25 -12.66 -31.64
C MET A 361 6.51 -13.69 -30.53
N TRP A 362 5.45 -14.33 -30.02
CA TRP A 362 5.54 -15.35 -28.97
C TRP A 362 5.99 -16.72 -29.49
N GLU A 363 5.62 -17.07 -30.72
CA GLU A 363 6.01 -18.32 -31.38
C GLU A 363 7.52 -18.32 -31.69
N GLU A 364 8.09 -17.15 -32.00
CA GLU A 364 9.53 -16.95 -32.22
C GLU A 364 10.37 -17.09 -30.95
N GLN A 365 9.78 -17.00 -29.74
CA GLN A 365 10.54 -17.08 -28.49
C GLN A 365 10.98 -18.50 -28.12
N GLY A 366 10.42 -19.53 -28.75
CA GLY A 366 10.69 -20.93 -28.42
C GLY A 366 10.27 -21.29 -26.99
N SER A 367 10.91 -22.31 -26.41
CA SER A 367 10.62 -22.78 -25.04
C SER A 367 11.33 -21.92 -24.01
N LEU A 368 10.58 -21.08 -23.29
CA LEU A 368 11.10 -20.25 -22.20
C LEU A 368 11.21 -21.07 -20.90
N SER A 369 12.26 -20.81 -20.11
CA SER A 369 12.60 -21.58 -18.90
C SER A 369 11.51 -21.51 -17.80
N PHE A 370 10.81 -20.38 -17.67
CA PHE A 370 9.77 -20.19 -16.66
C PHE A 370 8.54 -21.08 -16.85
N LEU A 371 8.28 -21.56 -18.07
CA LEU A 371 7.13 -22.41 -18.37
C LEU A 371 7.18 -23.79 -17.68
N GLY A 372 8.36 -24.20 -17.23
CA GLY A 372 8.55 -25.42 -16.42
C GLY A 372 8.09 -25.28 -14.98
N HIS A 373 7.87 -24.05 -14.48
CA HIS A 373 7.52 -23.78 -13.08
C HIS A 373 6.19 -23.01 -12.92
N LEU A 374 5.69 -22.38 -13.99
CA LEU A 374 4.51 -21.52 -13.96
C LEU A 374 3.22 -22.32 -13.68
N LYS A 375 2.63 -22.11 -12.51
CA LYS A 375 1.41 -22.78 -12.03
C LYS A 375 0.17 -21.92 -12.23
N THR A 376 0.24 -20.63 -11.96
CA THR A 376 -0.93 -19.74 -12.03
C THR A 376 -0.66 -18.48 -12.84
N VAL A 377 -1.68 -18.06 -13.59
CA VAL A 377 -1.68 -16.81 -14.33
C VAL A 377 -2.97 -16.06 -14.05
N THR A 378 -2.90 -14.82 -13.60
CA THR A 378 -4.06 -13.95 -13.43
C THR A 378 -3.94 -12.78 -14.39
N MET A 379 -4.95 -12.56 -15.24
CA MET A 379 -5.01 -11.38 -16.09
C MET A 379 -6.21 -10.52 -15.69
N LYS A 380 -5.93 -9.31 -15.21
CA LYS A 380 -6.93 -8.27 -14.95
C LYS A 380 -7.02 -7.31 -16.12
N GLY A 381 -8.22 -6.88 -16.47
CA GLY A 381 -8.43 -5.99 -17.62
C GLY A 381 -8.46 -6.74 -18.96
N PHE A 382 -8.90 -8.00 -18.98
CA PHE A 382 -8.93 -8.81 -20.20
C PHE A 382 -10.01 -8.28 -21.17
N TRP A 383 -9.60 -7.87 -22.37
CA TRP A 383 -10.48 -7.39 -23.44
C TRP A 383 -10.70 -8.47 -24.51
N GLY A 384 -9.81 -9.46 -24.56
CA GLY A 384 -9.82 -10.50 -25.57
C GLY A 384 -9.46 -9.95 -26.94
N ASP A 385 -8.54 -9.00 -27.02
CA ASP A 385 -7.94 -8.62 -28.30
C ASP A 385 -7.05 -9.75 -28.85
N GLN A 386 -6.49 -9.57 -30.05
CA GLN A 386 -5.62 -10.58 -30.65
C GLN A 386 -4.37 -10.83 -29.79
N CYS A 387 -3.89 -9.80 -29.11
CA CYS A 387 -2.70 -9.81 -28.27
C CYS A 387 -2.86 -10.68 -27.02
N ASP A 388 -3.96 -10.44 -26.29
CA ASP A 388 -4.41 -11.25 -25.17
C ASP A 388 -4.48 -12.73 -25.56
N VAL A 389 -5.07 -13.01 -26.72
CA VAL A 389 -5.25 -14.38 -27.22
C VAL A 389 -3.93 -15.04 -27.57
N GLU A 390 -2.99 -14.33 -28.19
CA GLU A 390 -1.69 -14.88 -28.58
C GLU A 390 -0.82 -15.21 -27.37
N LEU A 391 -0.74 -14.30 -26.39
CA LEU A 391 -0.06 -14.57 -25.11
C LEU A 391 -0.66 -15.79 -24.41
N LEU A 392 -1.99 -15.83 -24.28
CA LEU A 392 -2.68 -16.94 -23.63
C LEU A 392 -2.49 -18.25 -24.39
N ARG A 393 -2.57 -18.23 -25.73
CA ARG A 393 -2.33 -19.41 -26.56
C ARG A 393 -0.92 -19.95 -26.32
N TYR A 394 0.09 -19.09 -26.30
CA TYR A 394 1.47 -19.48 -26.01
C TYR A 394 1.59 -20.15 -24.62
N LEU A 395 1.03 -19.54 -23.58
CA LEU A 395 1.05 -20.10 -22.22
C LEU A 395 0.34 -21.45 -22.13
N VAL A 396 -0.79 -21.61 -22.83
CA VAL A 396 -1.58 -22.85 -22.85
C VAL A 396 -0.85 -23.98 -23.58
N VAL A 397 -0.22 -23.67 -24.72
CA VAL A 397 0.47 -24.68 -25.55
C VAL A 397 1.81 -25.10 -24.96
N HIS A 398 2.50 -24.23 -24.22
CA HIS A 398 3.84 -24.53 -23.70
C HIS A 398 3.90 -24.75 -22.18
N GLY A 399 2.90 -24.32 -21.41
CA GLY A 399 2.85 -24.45 -19.95
C GLY A 399 2.45 -25.86 -19.48
N LYS A 400 3.44 -26.73 -19.28
CA LYS A 400 3.21 -28.15 -18.90
C LYS A 400 2.71 -28.33 -17.46
N VAL A 401 3.08 -27.42 -16.55
CA VAL A 401 2.71 -27.49 -15.12
C VAL A 401 1.62 -26.49 -14.73
N LEU A 402 1.03 -25.81 -15.72
CA LEU A 402 0.05 -24.76 -15.51
C LEU A 402 -1.26 -25.33 -14.99
N GLN A 403 -1.73 -24.82 -13.84
CA GLN A 403 -2.92 -25.30 -13.15
C GLN A 403 -4.13 -24.39 -13.43
N THR A 404 -3.94 -23.08 -13.35
CA THR A 404 -5.06 -22.13 -13.45
C THR A 404 -4.68 -20.89 -14.23
N ILE A 405 -5.53 -20.50 -15.18
CA ILE A 405 -5.53 -19.17 -15.78
C ILE A 405 -6.84 -18.48 -15.38
N THR A 406 -6.73 -17.35 -14.71
CA THR A 406 -7.85 -16.53 -14.25
C THR A 406 -7.93 -15.25 -15.07
N LEU A 407 -9.05 -15.03 -15.76
CA LEU A 407 -9.28 -13.86 -16.61
C LEU A 407 -10.37 -12.98 -16.00
N LEU A 408 -10.00 -11.81 -15.50
CA LEU A 408 -10.94 -10.78 -15.05
C LEU A 408 -11.29 -9.88 -16.22
N CYS A 409 -12.50 -10.04 -16.74
CA CYS A 409 -12.97 -9.36 -17.96
C CYS A 409 -13.61 -8.01 -17.61
N SER A 410 -13.18 -6.95 -18.30
CA SER A 410 -13.76 -5.60 -18.12
C SER A 410 -15.09 -5.40 -18.85
N LYS A 411 -15.42 -6.26 -19.83
CA LYS A 411 -16.69 -6.25 -20.57
C LYS A 411 -17.70 -7.23 -19.98
N HIS A 412 -18.97 -7.07 -20.35
CA HIS A 412 -20.01 -8.05 -20.05
C HIS A 412 -19.63 -9.44 -20.57
N ILE A 413 -19.51 -10.41 -19.66
CA ILE A 413 -19.20 -11.80 -19.98
C ILE A 413 -20.50 -12.46 -20.43
N THR A 414 -20.59 -12.79 -21.72
CA THR A 414 -21.64 -13.66 -22.26
C THR A 414 -21.06 -15.06 -22.47
N LYS A 415 -21.92 -16.09 -22.42
CA LYS A 415 -21.51 -17.48 -22.69
C LYS A 415 -20.83 -17.62 -24.06
N ASN A 416 -21.40 -16.96 -25.08
CA ASN A 416 -20.84 -16.97 -26.43
C ASN A 416 -19.44 -16.33 -26.51
N PHE A 417 -19.20 -15.24 -25.77
CA PHE A 417 -17.86 -14.64 -25.69
C PHE A 417 -16.83 -15.61 -25.10
N VAL A 418 -17.17 -16.30 -24.02
CA VAL A 418 -16.29 -17.29 -23.38
C VAL A 418 -15.98 -18.44 -24.34
N ASP A 419 -16.99 -18.97 -25.03
CA ASP A 419 -16.81 -20.08 -25.97
C ASP A 419 -15.94 -19.70 -27.17
N ILE A 420 -16.14 -18.50 -27.75
CA ILE A 420 -15.32 -17.98 -28.83
C ILE A 420 -13.86 -17.83 -28.36
N LYS A 421 -13.62 -17.27 -27.17
CA LYS A 421 -12.26 -17.04 -26.66
C LYS A 421 -11.55 -18.35 -26.31
N LYS A 422 -12.25 -19.33 -25.74
CA LYS A 422 -11.70 -20.67 -25.49
C LYS A 422 -11.20 -21.34 -26.78
N ARG A 423 -11.96 -21.21 -27.88
CA ARG A 423 -11.55 -21.73 -29.20
C ARG A 423 -10.33 -20.98 -29.74
N GLN A 424 -10.32 -19.65 -29.65
CA GLN A 424 -9.20 -18.83 -30.14
C GLN A 424 -7.90 -19.07 -29.36
N ILE A 425 -7.98 -19.32 -28.05
CA ILE A 425 -6.83 -19.65 -27.19
C ILE A 425 -6.34 -21.09 -27.43
N CYS A 426 -7.09 -21.91 -28.17
CA CYS A 426 -6.76 -23.31 -28.45
C CYS A 426 -6.62 -24.16 -27.19
N ILE A 427 -7.57 -24.05 -26.24
CA ILE A 427 -7.51 -24.79 -24.96
C ILE A 427 -7.46 -26.32 -25.12
N GLU A 428 -7.96 -26.83 -26.25
CA GLU A 428 -7.91 -28.26 -26.60
C GLU A 428 -6.46 -28.75 -26.86
N LYS A 429 -5.55 -27.84 -27.23
CA LYS A 429 -4.11 -28.10 -27.43
C LYS A 429 -3.28 -27.81 -26.18
N ARG A 430 -3.89 -27.78 -25.00
CA ARG A 430 -3.20 -27.51 -23.74
C ARG A 430 -2.11 -28.53 -23.45
N ALA A 431 -0.94 -28.06 -23.03
CA ALA A 431 0.15 -28.93 -22.58
C ALA A 431 -0.10 -29.52 -21.18
N SER A 432 -0.82 -28.81 -20.31
CA SER A 432 -1.20 -29.28 -18.99
C SER A 432 -2.61 -29.90 -19.01
N SER A 433 -2.72 -31.15 -18.56
CA SER A 433 -4.01 -31.83 -18.41
C SER A 433 -4.90 -31.22 -17.32
N ASN A 434 -4.29 -30.59 -16.32
CA ASN A 434 -4.96 -30.03 -15.14
C ASN A 434 -5.32 -28.55 -15.28
N LEU A 435 -5.11 -27.96 -16.46
CA LEU A 435 -5.37 -26.55 -16.68
C LEU A 435 -6.86 -26.21 -16.61
N ALA A 436 -7.22 -25.35 -15.65
CA ALA A 436 -8.50 -24.67 -15.55
C ALA A 436 -8.41 -23.24 -16.10
N LEU A 437 -9.28 -22.90 -17.07
CA LEU A 437 -9.43 -21.53 -17.57
C LEU A 437 -10.72 -20.92 -17.03
N VAL A 438 -10.60 -19.92 -16.15
CA VAL A 438 -11.71 -19.32 -15.41
C VAL A 438 -11.90 -17.87 -15.84
N PHE A 439 -13.14 -17.47 -16.08
CA PHE A 439 -13.52 -16.11 -16.46
C PHE A 439 -14.36 -15.50 -15.33
N PHE A 440 -13.94 -14.36 -14.79
CA PHE A 440 -14.70 -13.59 -13.82
C PHE A 440 -14.97 -12.18 -14.33
N ARG A 441 -16.09 -11.61 -13.91
CA ARG A 441 -16.41 -10.21 -14.19
C ARG A 441 -15.56 -9.33 -13.27
N ASP A 442 -14.86 -8.35 -13.86
CA ASP A 442 -14.13 -7.35 -13.09
C ASP A 442 -15.14 -6.39 -12.43
N THR A 443 -15.30 -6.49 -11.10
CA THR A 443 -16.08 -5.55 -10.30
C THR A 443 -15.14 -4.51 -9.70
N LYS A 444 -15.58 -3.26 -9.55
CA LYS A 444 -14.75 -2.16 -9.00
C LYS A 444 -14.20 -2.44 -7.59
N GLU A 445 -14.77 -3.40 -6.86
CA GLU A 445 -14.31 -3.85 -5.54
C GLU A 445 -13.09 -4.80 -5.61
N ASN A 446 -12.82 -5.43 -6.76
CA ASN A 446 -11.67 -6.31 -6.98
C ASN A 446 -10.43 -5.51 -7.37
N VAL A 447 -10.02 -4.52 -6.58
CA VAL A 447 -8.96 -3.59 -7.00
C VAL A 447 -7.61 -4.32 -7.17
N HIS A 448 -7.38 -5.48 -6.51
CA HIS A 448 -6.07 -6.11 -6.47
C HIS A 448 -6.06 -7.65 -6.64
N PHE A 449 -4.91 -8.15 -7.08
CA PHE A 449 -4.58 -9.57 -7.15
C PHE A 449 -4.47 -10.12 -5.73
N SER A 450 -5.14 -11.24 -5.42
CA SER A 450 -5.24 -11.78 -4.06
C SER A 450 -3.87 -12.03 -3.39
N LEU A 451 -2.85 -12.36 -4.18
CA LEU A 451 -1.46 -12.59 -3.75
C LEU A 451 -0.73 -11.31 -3.28
N TRP A 452 -1.33 -10.14 -3.49
CA TRP A 452 -0.75 -8.84 -3.15
C TRP A 452 -1.52 -8.10 -2.05
N ASN A 453 -2.63 -8.67 -1.57
CA ASN A 453 -3.46 -8.04 -0.54
C ASN A 453 -2.67 -7.77 0.76
N ASP A 454 -1.72 -8.65 1.11
CA ASP A 454 -0.81 -8.50 2.27
C ASP A 454 0.28 -7.43 2.08
N MET A 455 0.28 -6.73 0.95
CA MET A 455 1.17 -5.59 0.68
C MET A 455 0.37 -4.28 0.55
N ILE A 456 -0.96 -4.36 0.49
CA ILE A 456 -1.85 -3.24 0.15
C ILE A 456 -2.77 -2.86 1.32
N TYR A 457 -3.29 -3.86 2.03
CA TYR A 457 -4.17 -3.66 3.18
C TYR A 457 -3.36 -3.66 4.48
N TYR A 458 -2.60 -2.59 4.71
CA TYR A 458 -2.10 -2.18 6.03
C TYR A 458 -2.41 -0.71 6.25
#